data_AF-A0A1H9S186-F1
#
_entry.id   AF-A0A1H9S186-F1
#
_cell.length_a   1.000
_cell.length_b   1.000
_cell.length_c   1.000
_cell.angle_alpha   90.00
_cell.angle_beta   90.00
_cell.angle_gamma   90.00
#
_symmetry.space_group_name_H-M   'P 1'
#
loop_
_entity.id
_entity.type
_entity.pdbx_description
1 polymer ?
#
loop_
_entity_poly.entity_id
_entity_poly.type
_entity_poly.pdbx_seq_one_letter_code
_entity_poly.pdbx_strand_id
1 'polypeptide(L)'
;MKTTTPLSIILEWFHSLDEKIQDELLSLCLIFHYDESIRNEHISAEKINKIKNYLNDNSLTNNEIITRALFITRLFDYAFNGRDNEEDWDESMDRNLDARNRMVQKGHSGDFIDNALEDWQHRKYFWINLASSWNKLKVEYLEISKLEKWWMQNLK
;
A
#
# COMPACT_ATOMS: atom_id res chain seq x y z
N MET A 1 -12.25 21.86 -17.06
CA MET A 1 -11.90 20.44 -16.80
C MET A 1 -10.90 20.45 -15.67
N LYS A 2 -11.13 19.71 -14.57
CA LYS A 2 -10.09 19.54 -13.54
C LYS A 2 -8.94 18.78 -14.21
N THR A 3 -7.74 19.34 -14.19
CA THR A 3 -6.53 18.64 -14.66
C THR A 3 -6.33 17.42 -13.77
N THR A 4 -6.25 16.23 -14.37
CA THR A 4 -5.89 15.01 -13.63
C THR A 4 -4.51 15.20 -13.00
N THR A 5 -4.42 15.02 -11.68
CA THR A 5 -3.16 15.14 -10.94
C THR A 5 -2.63 13.75 -10.63
N PRO A 6 -1.32 13.56 -10.41
CA PRO A 6 -0.78 12.29 -9.95
C PRO A 6 -1.49 11.76 -8.69
N LEU A 7 -1.88 12.65 -7.76
CA LEU A 7 -2.61 12.27 -6.57
C LEU A 7 -4.05 11.82 -6.87
N SER A 8 -4.73 12.42 -7.85
CA SER A 8 -6.07 11.95 -8.25
C SER A 8 -6.02 10.57 -8.90
N ILE A 9 -4.96 10.25 -9.65
CA ILE A 9 -4.75 8.91 -10.23
C ILE A 9 -4.56 7.86 -9.13
N ILE A 10 -3.73 8.17 -8.12
CA ILE A 10 -3.55 7.31 -6.95
C ILE A 10 -4.87 7.14 -6.19
N LEU A 11 -5.62 8.22 -6.01
CA LEU A 11 -6.92 8.21 -5.32
C LEU A 11 -7.94 7.32 -6.03
N GLU A 12 -8.06 7.45 -7.34
CA GLU A 12 -8.97 6.65 -8.16
C GLU A 12 -8.63 5.16 -8.05
N TRP A 13 -7.35 4.81 -8.16
CA TRP A 13 -6.90 3.43 -7.94
C TRP A 13 -7.22 2.95 -6.53
N PHE A 14 -6.87 3.72 -5.51
CA PHE A 14 -7.12 3.36 -4.11
C PHE A 14 -8.62 3.17 -3.83
N HIS A 15 -9.48 4.04 -4.38
CA HIS A 15 -10.94 3.94 -4.28
C HIS A 15 -11.53 2.72 -4.99
N SER A 16 -10.84 2.21 -6.02
CA SER A 16 -11.29 1.00 -6.72
C SER A 16 -11.09 -0.28 -5.89
N LEU A 17 -10.32 -0.22 -4.80
CA LEU A 17 -10.09 -1.32 -3.88
C LEU A 17 -11.22 -1.45 -2.86
N ASP A 18 -11.52 -2.67 -2.43
CA ASP A 18 -12.43 -2.90 -1.30
C ASP A 18 -11.91 -2.26 -0.01
N GLU A 19 -12.80 -1.85 0.89
CA GLU A 19 -12.43 -1.15 2.12
C GLU A 19 -11.47 -1.94 3.02
N LYS A 20 -11.65 -3.27 3.10
CA LYS A 20 -10.74 -4.16 3.83
C LYS A 20 -9.31 -4.09 3.28
N ILE A 21 -9.18 -3.97 1.96
CA ILE A 21 -7.89 -3.88 1.26
C ILE A 21 -7.26 -2.53 1.52
N GLN A 22 -8.05 -1.46 1.42
CA GLN A 22 -7.62 -0.11 1.75
C GLN A 22 -7.03 -0.08 3.16
N ASP A 23 -7.72 -0.68 4.13
CA ASP A 23 -7.26 -0.76 5.50
C ASP A 23 -5.97 -1.57 5.68
N GLU A 24 -5.88 -2.76 5.07
CA GLU A 24 -4.71 -3.63 5.17
C GLU A 24 -3.47 -2.97 4.54
N LEU A 25 -3.61 -2.40 3.34
CA LEU A 25 -2.55 -1.65 2.67
C LEU A 25 -2.09 -0.47 3.50
N LEU A 26 -3.03 0.35 3.99
CA LEU A 26 -2.69 1.50 4.81
C LEU A 26 -2.00 1.08 6.11
N SER A 27 -2.40 -0.04 6.72
CA SER A 27 -1.79 -0.54 7.96
C SER A 27 -0.32 -0.91 7.79
N LEU A 28 0.07 -1.42 6.61
CA LEU A 28 1.48 -1.69 6.27
C LEU A 28 2.24 -0.40 5.91
N CYS A 29 1.52 0.63 5.48
CA CYS A 29 2.06 1.94 5.16
C CYS A 29 2.31 2.83 6.40
N LEU A 30 1.60 2.62 7.52
CA LEU A 30 1.67 3.47 8.73
C LEU A 30 3.07 3.65 9.35
N ILE A 31 4.04 2.80 8.99
CA ILE A 31 5.42 2.91 9.47
C ILE A 31 6.14 4.13 8.87
N PHE A 32 5.63 4.70 7.77
CA PHE A 32 6.29 5.77 7.02
C PHE A 32 5.42 7.04 6.94
N HIS A 33 6.01 8.18 7.27
CA HIS A 33 5.40 9.51 7.44
C HIS A 33 4.48 9.98 6.28
N TYR A 34 3.16 9.74 6.36
CA TYR A 34 2.18 10.35 5.45
C TYR A 34 1.69 11.71 5.95
N ASP A 35 1.33 11.73 7.22
CA ASP A 35 0.77 12.82 8.00
C ASP A 35 0.60 12.21 9.41
N GLU A 36 0.99 12.91 10.47
CA GLU A 36 0.89 12.34 11.83
C GLU A 36 -0.58 12.07 12.23
N SER A 37 -1.53 12.84 11.72
CA SER A 37 -2.95 12.65 11.99
C SER A 37 -3.49 11.36 11.35
N ILE A 38 -2.92 10.91 10.24
CA ILE A 38 -3.24 9.63 9.59
C ILE A 38 -2.57 8.51 10.36
N ARG A 39 -1.30 8.69 10.73
CA ARG A 39 -0.51 7.71 11.48
C ARG A 39 -1.17 7.35 12.82
N ASN A 40 -1.71 8.35 13.50
CA ASN A 40 -2.31 8.21 14.83
C ASN A 40 -3.81 7.80 14.77
N GLU A 41 -4.36 7.55 13.59
CA GLU A 41 -5.75 7.11 13.44
C GLU A 41 -5.86 5.59 13.58
N HIS A 42 -6.69 5.15 14.53
CA HIS A 42 -6.91 3.73 14.83
C HIS A 42 -8.24 3.23 14.26
N ILE A 43 -9.17 4.13 13.92
CA ILE A 43 -10.44 3.79 13.30
C ILE A 43 -10.22 3.66 11.79
N SER A 44 -10.36 2.45 11.27
CA SER A 44 -10.14 2.11 9.86
C SER A 44 -10.86 3.06 8.88
N ALA A 45 -12.16 3.27 9.07
CA ALA A 45 -12.95 4.16 8.22
C ALA A 45 -12.45 5.62 8.22
N GLU A 46 -12.08 6.14 9.39
CA GLU A 46 -11.53 7.50 9.51
C GLU A 46 -10.13 7.61 8.90
N LYS A 47 -9.31 6.56 9.07
CA LYS A 47 -7.97 6.49 8.47
C LYS A 47 -8.06 6.53 6.94
N ILE A 48 -8.96 5.73 6.39
CA ILE A 48 -9.27 5.72 4.95
C ILE A 48 -9.73 7.12 4.53
N ASN A 49 -10.68 7.72 5.24
CA ASN A 49 -11.19 9.06 4.93
C ASN A 49 -10.08 10.13 4.94
N LYS A 50 -9.17 10.09 5.93
CA LYS A 50 -8.03 11.02 6.00
C LYS A 50 -7.08 10.87 4.80
N ILE A 51 -6.78 9.64 4.36
CA ILE A 51 -5.98 9.41 3.14
C ILE A 51 -6.69 9.96 1.90
N LYS A 52 -8.01 9.76 1.79
CA LYS A 52 -8.80 10.32 0.68
C LYS A 52 -8.71 11.83 0.64
N ASN A 53 -8.83 12.48 1.79
CA ASN A 53 -8.69 13.93 1.91
C ASN A 53 -7.28 14.40 1.58
N TYR A 54 -6.25 13.68 2.05
CA TYR A 54 -4.85 13.97 1.78
C TYR A 54 -4.50 13.92 0.27
N LEU A 55 -5.12 12.99 -0.46
CA LEU A 55 -4.96 12.80 -1.90
C LEU A 55 -5.79 13.79 -2.74
N ASN A 56 -6.94 14.24 -2.23
CA ASN A 56 -7.89 15.10 -2.93
C ASN A 56 -7.76 16.60 -2.57
N ASP A 57 -6.70 16.98 -1.86
CA ASP A 57 -6.48 18.35 -1.43
C ASP A 57 -6.24 19.27 -2.64
N ASN A 58 -7.22 20.13 -2.94
CA ASN A 58 -7.18 21.04 -4.09
C ASN A 58 -6.39 22.33 -3.79
N SER A 59 -5.87 22.51 -2.57
CA SER A 59 -5.08 23.68 -2.17
C SER A 59 -3.58 23.52 -2.42
N LEU A 60 -3.14 22.32 -2.82
CA LEU A 60 -1.73 21.99 -3.00
C LEU A 60 -1.08 22.70 -4.19
N THR A 61 0.16 23.12 -3.98
CA THR A 61 1.06 23.51 -5.06
C THR A 61 1.49 22.31 -5.90
N ASN A 62 1.96 22.54 -7.12
CA ASN A 62 2.47 21.48 -8.00
C ASN A 62 3.66 20.73 -7.36
N ASN A 63 4.50 21.43 -6.59
CA ASN A 63 5.62 20.82 -5.86
C ASN A 63 5.12 19.86 -4.79
N GLU A 64 4.09 20.25 -4.03
CA GLU A 64 3.49 19.39 -3.01
C GLU A 64 2.82 18.16 -3.63
N ILE A 65 2.07 18.34 -4.72
CA ILE A 65 1.45 17.24 -5.46
C ILE A 65 2.49 16.19 -5.87
N ILE A 66 3.61 16.62 -6.46
CA ILE A 66 4.67 15.71 -6.90
C ILE A 66 5.40 15.06 -5.74
N THR A 67 5.71 15.83 -4.69
CA THR A 67 6.40 15.31 -3.50
C THR A 67 5.56 14.23 -2.84
N ARG A 68 4.27 14.48 -2.65
CA ARG A 68 3.32 13.49 -2.11
C ARG A 68 3.22 12.28 -3.03
N ALA A 69 3.06 12.47 -4.35
CA ALA A 69 2.93 11.35 -5.28
C ALA A 69 4.17 10.44 -5.29
N LEU A 70 5.37 11.02 -5.30
CA LEU A 70 6.63 10.27 -5.20
C LEU A 70 6.72 9.49 -3.89
N PHE A 71 6.40 10.14 -2.78
CA PHE A 71 6.44 9.52 -1.47
C PHE A 71 5.47 8.34 -1.38
N ILE A 72 4.23 8.54 -1.80
CA ILE A 72 3.20 7.49 -1.82
C ILE A 72 3.64 6.32 -2.69
N THR A 73 4.23 6.63 -3.84
CA THR A 73 4.66 5.60 -4.77
C THR A 73 5.70 4.69 -4.14
N ARG A 74 6.67 5.29 -3.43
CA ARG A 74 7.71 4.54 -2.70
C ARG A 74 7.16 3.75 -1.54
N LEU A 75 6.16 4.28 -0.84
CA LEU A 75 5.60 3.58 0.28
C LEU A 75 4.79 2.35 -0.15
N PHE A 76 3.96 2.49 -1.18
CA PHE A 76 3.22 1.33 -1.69
C PHE A 76 4.18 0.28 -2.24
N ASP A 77 5.24 0.68 -2.96
CA ASP A 77 6.30 -0.24 -3.37
C ASP A 77 6.94 -0.99 -2.20
N TYR A 78 7.19 -0.29 -1.09
CA TYR A 78 7.69 -0.91 0.12
C TYR A 78 6.68 -1.89 0.72
N ALA A 79 5.40 -1.55 0.78
CA ALA A 79 4.35 -2.44 1.28
C ALA A 79 4.23 -3.73 0.45
N PHE A 80 4.44 -3.65 -0.86
CA PHE A 80 4.43 -4.79 -1.76
C PHE A 80 5.73 -5.62 -1.76
N ASN A 81 6.84 -5.07 -1.26
CA ASN A 81 8.10 -5.79 -1.18
C ASN A 81 7.95 -7.07 -0.34
N GLY A 82 8.33 -8.22 -0.91
CA GLY A 82 8.16 -9.53 -0.28
C GLY A 82 6.74 -10.09 -0.36
N ARG A 83 5.85 -9.48 -1.17
CA ARG A 83 4.43 -9.86 -1.30
C ARG A 83 3.92 -9.85 -2.74
N ASP A 84 4.78 -9.54 -3.71
CA ASP A 84 4.40 -9.31 -5.11
C ASP A 84 4.65 -10.51 -6.04
N ASN A 85 5.24 -11.59 -5.51
CA ASN A 85 5.52 -12.79 -6.27
C ASN A 85 5.32 -14.05 -5.43
N GLU A 86 5.19 -15.21 -6.09
CA GLU A 86 4.91 -16.47 -5.40
C GLU A 86 6.05 -16.96 -4.51
N GLU A 87 7.30 -16.73 -4.91
CA GLU A 87 8.50 -17.19 -4.22
C GLU A 87 8.60 -16.59 -2.81
N ASP A 88 8.42 -15.28 -2.67
CA ASP A 88 8.47 -14.61 -1.36
C ASP A 88 7.35 -15.08 -0.42
N TRP A 89 6.17 -15.37 -0.98
CA TRP A 89 5.05 -15.95 -0.22
C TRP A 89 5.36 -17.38 0.23
N ASP A 90 6.02 -18.19 -0.60
CA ASP A 90 6.37 -19.55 -0.23
C ASP A 90 7.48 -19.56 0.83
N GLU A 91 8.50 -18.70 0.71
CA GLU A 91 9.50 -18.52 1.77
C GLU A 91 8.88 -18.05 3.10
N SER A 92 7.91 -17.14 3.03
CA SER A 92 7.23 -16.62 4.22
C SER A 92 6.39 -17.71 4.89
N MET A 93 5.75 -18.59 4.13
CA MET A 93 5.05 -19.76 4.65
C MET A 93 6.02 -20.66 5.42
N ASP A 94 7.15 -21.02 4.81
CA ASP A 94 8.15 -21.88 5.43
C ASP A 94 8.68 -21.28 6.75
N ARG A 95 8.99 -19.97 6.76
CA ARG A 95 9.43 -19.27 7.98
C ARG A 95 8.38 -19.31 9.10
N ASN A 96 7.09 -19.18 8.76
CA ASN A 96 6.00 -19.26 9.73
C ASN A 96 5.83 -20.69 10.28
N LEU A 97 5.85 -21.70 9.40
CA LEU A 97 5.77 -23.11 9.81
C LEU A 97 6.96 -23.52 10.68
N ASP A 98 8.16 -23.06 10.36
CA ASP A 98 9.36 -23.27 11.19
C ASP A 98 9.22 -22.63 12.57
N ALA A 99 8.69 -21.41 12.65
CA ALA A 99 8.42 -20.74 13.93
C ALA A 99 7.39 -21.51 14.75
N ARG A 100 6.32 -21.97 14.11
CA ARG A 100 5.27 -22.80 14.71
C ARG A 100 5.82 -24.10 15.28
N ASN A 101 6.64 -24.81 14.50
CA ASN A 101 7.29 -26.04 14.93
C ASN A 101 8.23 -25.83 16.12
N ARG A 102 9.03 -24.75 16.11
CA ARG A 102 9.90 -24.39 17.25
C ARG A 102 9.11 -24.09 18.52
N MET A 103 7.93 -23.50 18.42
CA MET A 103 7.09 -23.22 19.59
C MET A 103 6.50 -24.48 20.19
N VAL A 104 5.98 -25.38 19.34
CA VAL A 104 5.45 -26.67 19.79
C VAL A 104 6.53 -27.54 20.43
N GLN A 105 7.75 -27.56 19.88
CA GLN A 105 8.88 -28.26 20.49
C GLN A 105 9.24 -27.74 21.89
N LYS A 106 8.98 -26.46 22.17
CA LYS A 106 9.17 -25.84 23.49
C LYS A 106 7.99 -26.03 24.44
N GLY A 107 6.95 -26.75 24.02
CA GLY A 107 5.74 -26.98 24.83
C GLY A 107 4.74 -25.82 24.80
N HIS A 108 4.84 -24.90 23.84
CA HIS A 108 3.88 -23.82 23.64
C HIS A 108 2.88 -24.13 22.51
N SER A 109 1.69 -23.53 22.57
CA SER A 109 0.72 -23.61 21.45
C SER A 109 1.23 -22.84 20.22
N GLY A 110 0.97 -23.39 19.04
CA GLY A 110 1.25 -22.77 17.74
C GLY A 110 0.02 -22.10 17.10
N ASP A 111 -1.13 -22.09 17.78
CA ASP A 111 -2.44 -21.80 17.17
C ASP A 111 -2.51 -20.39 16.57
N PHE A 112 -1.79 -19.41 17.13
CA PHE A 112 -1.78 -18.06 16.55
C PHE A 112 -1.15 -18.03 15.15
N ILE A 113 -0.17 -18.89 14.87
CA ILE A 113 0.40 -19.02 13.52
C ILE A 113 -0.57 -19.78 12.64
N ASP A 114 -1.14 -20.88 13.14
CA ASP A 114 -2.12 -21.67 12.39
C ASP A 114 -3.31 -20.78 11.96
N ASN A 115 -3.82 -19.93 12.85
CA ASN A 115 -4.86 -18.93 12.56
C ASN A 115 -4.39 -17.85 11.56
N ALA A 116 -3.14 -17.38 11.66
CA ALA A 116 -2.61 -16.40 10.71
C ALA A 116 -2.41 -16.98 9.29
N LEU A 117 -2.24 -18.31 9.20
CA LEU A 117 -2.04 -19.04 7.95
C LEU A 117 -3.34 -19.60 7.35
N GLU A 118 -4.48 -19.53 8.06
CA GLU A 118 -5.76 -20.10 7.62
C GLU A 118 -6.15 -19.64 6.19
N ASP A 119 -6.00 -18.34 5.91
CA ASP A 119 -6.33 -17.73 4.62
C ASP A 119 -5.11 -17.51 3.70
N TRP A 120 -4.00 -18.22 3.92
CA TRP A 120 -2.72 -17.91 3.26
C TRP A 120 -2.79 -17.84 1.73
N GLN A 121 -3.39 -18.85 1.10
CA GLN A 121 -3.50 -18.92 -0.36
C GLN A 121 -4.36 -17.79 -0.93
N HIS A 122 -5.43 -17.42 -0.22
CA HIS A 122 -6.26 -16.29 -0.61
C HIS A 122 -5.47 -14.99 -0.52
N ARG A 123 -4.73 -14.76 0.57
CA ARG A 123 -3.89 -13.58 0.76
C ARG A 123 -2.74 -13.51 -0.25
N LYS A 124 -2.08 -14.63 -0.55
CA LYS A 124 -1.04 -14.76 -1.60
C LYS A 124 -1.57 -14.27 -2.94
N TYR A 125 -2.64 -14.89 -3.43
CA TYR A 125 -3.24 -14.51 -4.71
C TYR A 125 -3.66 -13.04 -4.71
N PHE A 126 -4.28 -12.59 -3.61
CA PHE A 126 -4.77 -11.25 -3.48
C PHE A 126 -3.65 -10.19 -3.58
N TRP A 127 -2.59 -10.33 -2.78
CA TRP A 127 -1.49 -9.38 -2.71
C TRP A 127 -0.67 -9.32 -4.01
N ILE A 128 -0.45 -10.45 -4.68
CA ILE A 128 0.22 -10.50 -5.99
C ILE A 128 -0.58 -9.72 -7.03
N ASN A 129 -1.90 -9.91 -7.08
CA ASN A 129 -2.75 -9.17 -8.02
C ASN A 129 -2.82 -7.68 -7.70
N LEU A 130 -2.88 -7.33 -6.41
CA LEU A 130 -2.85 -5.94 -5.97
C LEU A 130 -1.54 -5.25 -6.36
N ALA A 131 -0.40 -5.90 -6.14
CA ALA A 131 0.92 -5.42 -6.56
C ALA A 131 1.00 -5.27 -8.08
N SER A 132 0.46 -6.22 -8.85
CA SER A 132 0.39 -6.15 -10.31
C SER A 132 -0.45 -4.97 -10.80
N SER A 133 -1.62 -4.74 -10.19
CA SER A 133 -2.49 -3.60 -10.49
C SER A 133 -1.80 -2.26 -10.19
N TRP A 134 -1.16 -2.17 -9.03
CA TRP A 134 -0.36 -1.01 -8.65
C TRP A 134 0.79 -0.75 -9.64
N ASN A 135 1.53 -1.79 -10.02
CA ASN A 135 2.64 -1.67 -10.94
C ASN A 135 2.20 -1.18 -12.33
N LYS A 136 1.05 -1.66 -12.83
CA LYS A 136 0.46 -1.15 -14.08
C LYS A 136 0.17 0.34 -14.01
N LEU A 137 -0.49 0.80 -12.93
CA LEU A 137 -0.78 2.22 -12.70
C LEU A 137 0.51 3.05 -12.68
N LYS A 138 1.55 2.56 -11.99
CA LYS A 138 2.84 3.25 -11.91
C LYS A 138 3.48 3.43 -13.29
N VAL A 139 3.64 2.34 -14.03
CA VAL A 139 4.30 2.35 -15.35
C VAL A 139 3.56 3.31 -16.30
N GLU A 140 2.24 3.33 -16.22
CA GLU A 140 1.43 4.16 -17.10
C GLU A 140 1.48 5.65 -16.72
N TYR A 141 1.43 5.97 -15.43
CA TYR A 141 1.14 7.33 -14.96
C TYR A 141 2.12 7.93 -13.92
N LEU A 142 2.76 7.10 -13.09
CA LEU A 142 3.45 7.56 -11.88
C LEU A 142 4.97 7.31 -11.87
N GLU A 143 5.54 6.81 -12.97
CA GLU A 143 7.00 6.81 -13.12
C GLU A 143 7.57 8.21 -12.99
N ILE A 144 8.80 8.31 -12.48
CA ILE A 144 9.49 9.60 -12.25
C ILE A 144 9.45 10.48 -13.51
N SER A 145 9.67 9.91 -14.70
CA SER A 145 9.62 10.63 -15.97
C SER A 145 8.22 11.21 -16.29
N LYS A 146 7.15 10.53 -15.89
CA LYS A 146 5.76 10.98 -16.06
C LYS A 146 5.42 12.10 -15.08
N LEU A 147 5.85 11.94 -13.83
CA LEU A 147 5.70 12.95 -12.78
C LEU A 147 6.47 14.23 -13.14
N GLU A 148 7.70 14.09 -13.60
CA GLU A 148 8.52 15.22 -14.10
C GLU A 148 7.83 15.92 -15.27
N LYS A 149 7.35 15.17 -16.27
CA LYS A 149 6.63 15.75 -17.41
C LYS A 149 5.38 16.51 -16.96
N TRP A 150 4.58 15.93 -16.06
CA TRP A 150 3.40 16.60 -15.51
C TRP A 150 3.79 17.90 -14.80
N TRP A 151 4.84 17.86 -13.98
CA TRP A 151 5.32 19.02 -13.25
C TRP A 151 5.76 20.14 -14.19
N MET A 152 6.60 19.83 -15.18
CA MET A 152 7.09 20.78 -16.18
C MET A 152 5.95 21.43 -16.98
N GLN A 153 4.91 20.67 -17.33
CA GLN A 153 3.73 21.17 -18.06
C GLN A 153 2.85 22.10 -17.22
N ASN A 154 2.97 22.04 -15.90
CA ASN A 154 2.19 22.84 -14.97
C ASN A 154 3.04 23.90 -14.28
N LEU A 155 4.31 24.06 -14.64
CA LEU A 155 5.11 25.23 -14.26
C LEU A 155 4.43 26.49 -14.80
N LYS A 156 3.99 27.34 -13.88
CA LYS A 156 3.60 28.72 -14.17
C LYS A 156 4.76 29.64 -13.87
#